data_AF-A0A5N6DFK3-F1
#
_entry.id   AF-A0A5N6DFK3-F1
#
_cell.length_a   1.000
_cell.length_b   1.000
_cell.length_c   1.000
_cell.angle_alpha   90.00
_cell.angle_beta   90.00
_cell.angle_gamma   90.00
#
_symmetry.space_group_name_H-M   'P 1'
#
loop_
_entity.id
_entity.type
_entity.pdbx_description
1 polymer ?
#
loop_
_entity_poly.entity_id
_entity_poly.type
_entity_poly.pdbx_seq_one_letter_code
_entity_poly.pdbx_strand_id
1 'polypeptide(L)'
;MTCVLVYFPGMTQAGFRAGRLSIINTILLFAGPHLSFVADMLGVSIRTCRRLHVLAGLVAILLAVFHAIVGAATKGTFSLQTPRNLWALIVGLLSLDLCRDQANRYREAILSFCVQLIPLALRHLSYEIALRIHQLLSFVFAYAVWCHIPSVGLFPRLYLYIASGIFLTAVALQLGLVCYRNKLGLCRARISYDLKHNQVSRSMALPQSIVLFSGPHGQPWRTDGYENILLIATGFGIAAHLPYLRKLIYDHHTRTVPLRRIHLVWQIDDLDIGIAAQQLLNKALAEDSLDGDYLCLPLYLLHSRLC
;
A
#
# COMPACT_ATOMS: atom_id res chain seq x y z
N MET A 1 23.60 2.45 18.63
CA MET A 1 22.65 1.73 19.48
C MET A 1 23.09 1.92 20.93
N THR A 2 22.67 3.00 21.56
CA THR A 2 22.98 3.32 22.95
C THR A 2 21.90 2.68 23.83
N CYS A 3 22.23 1.59 24.51
CA CYS A 3 21.36 0.99 25.51
C CYS A 3 21.35 1.88 26.76
N VAL A 4 20.26 2.61 26.98
CA VAL A 4 20.03 3.29 28.26
C VAL A 4 19.47 2.27 29.24
N LEU A 5 20.30 1.80 30.16
CA LEU A 5 19.88 1.01 31.31
C LEU A 5 19.02 1.89 32.22
N VAL A 6 17.70 1.76 32.13
CA VAL A 6 16.76 2.40 33.05
C VAL A 6 16.55 1.45 34.22
N TYR A 7 16.91 1.88 35.43
CA TYR A 7 16.61 1.17 36.66
C TYR A 7 15.08 1.11 36.89
N PHE A 8 14.53 -0.09 37.07
CA PHE A 8 13.10 -0.31 37.32
C PHE A 8 12.88 -0.78 38.76
N PRO A 9 12.03 -0.09 39.55
CA PRO A 9 11.77 -0.44 40.95
C PRO A 9 10.84 -1.67 41.12
N GLY A 10 10.32 -2.24 40.02
CA GLY A 10 9.55 -3.50 40.05
C GLY A 10 9.10 -3.99 38.66
N MET A 11 9.03 -5.31 38.49
CA MET A 11 8.66 -5.95 37.20
C MET A 11 7.29 -5.48 36.69
N THR A 12 6.31 -5.32 37.58
CA THR A 12 4.95 -4.85 37.25
C THR A 12 4.94 -3.49 36.55
N GLN A 13 5.76 -2.54 37.02
CA GLN A 13 5.86 -1.21 36.41
C GLN A 13 6.52 -1.26 35.03
N ALA A 14 7.55 -2.09 34.86
CA ALA A 14 8.19 -2.31 33.57
C ALA A 14 7.19 -2.88 32.55
N GLY A 15 6.38 -3.87 32.94
CA GLY A 15 5.32 -4.44 32.11
C GLY A 15 4.27 -3.39 31.70
N PHE A 16 3.84 -2.53 32.62
CA PHE A 16 2.88 -1.46 32.30
C PHE A 16 3.45 -0.44 31.30
N ARG A 17 4.71 -0.04 31.47
CA ARG A 17 5.40 0.87 30.53
C ARG A 17 5.58 0.23 29.15
N ALA A 18 5.94 -1.05 29.09
CA ALA A 18 6.07 -1.79 27.83
C ALA A 18 4.73 -1.86 27.07
N GLY A 19 3.62 -2.09 27.77
CA GLY A 19 2.28 -2.04 27.17
C GLY A 19 1.96 -0.68 26.54
N ARG A 20 2.27 0.42 27.23
CA ARG A 20 2.11 1.78 26.69
C ARG A 20 2.99 2.04 25.47
N LEU A 21 4.27 1.65 25.54
CA LEU A 21 5.20 1.79 24.41
C LEU A 21 4.77 0.95 23.21
N SER A 22 4.20 -0.24 23.43
CA SER A 22 3.65 -1.06 22.35
C SER A 22 2.53 -0.32 21.61
N ILE A 23 1.55 0.25 22.34
CA ILE A 23 0.46 1.06 21.76
C ILE A 23 0.99 2.30 21.02
N ILE A 24 2.03 2.96 21.53
CA ILE A 24 2.62 4.12 20.83
C ILE A 24 3.24 3.69 19.49
N ASN A 25 3.91 2.54 19.44
CA ASN A 25 4.49 2.04 18.20
C ASN A 25 3.42 1.60 17.18
N THR A 26 2.21 1.23 17.61
CA THR A 26 1.14 0.90 16.67
C THR A 26 0.60 2.11 15.92
N ILE A 27 0.82 3.34 16.37
CA ILE A 27 0.42 4.57 15.65
C ILE A 27 0.97 4.57 14.22
N LEU A 28 2.24 4.19 14.02
CA LEU A 28 2.86 4.09 12.70
C LEU A 28 2.28 2.96 11.84
N LEU A 29 1.73 1.90 12.45
CA LEU A 29 1.07 0.81 11.73
C LEU A 29 -0.26 1.25 11.12
N PHE A 30 -0.92 2.23 11.75
CA PHE A 30 -2.19 2.82 11.31
C PHE A 30 -2.01 4.20 10.65
N ALA A 31 -0.81 4.53 10.16
CA ALA A 31 -0.54 5.83 9.51
C ALA A 31 -1.39 6.06 8.24
N GLY A 32 -1.89 5.00 7.61
CA GLY A 32 -2.82 5.08 6.49
C GLY A 32 -3.16 3.71 5.90
N PRO A 33 -4.19 3.62 5.04
CA PRO A 33 -4.60 2.36 4.42
C PRO A 33 -3.59 1.84 3.39
N HIS A 34 -2.82 2.74 2.77
CA HIS A 34 -1.81 2.43 1.78
C HIS A 34 -0.49 3.16 2.10
N LEU A 35 0.59 2.41 2.31
CA LEU A 35 1.91 2.97 2.60
C LEU A 35 2.47 3.81 1.45
N SER A 36 2.05 3.57 0.19
CA SER A 36 2.42 4.40 -0.96
C SER A 36 1.89 5.81 -0.84
N PHE A 37 0.63 5.96 -0.41
CA PHE A 37 0.03 7.26 -0.18
C PHE A 37 0.78 8.04 0.91
N VAL A 38 1.11 7.37 2.02
CA VAL A 38 1.88 7.98 3.11
C VAL A 38 3.29 8.36 2.64
N ALA A 39 3.95 7.50 1.85
CA ALA A 39 5.26 7.77 1.26
C ALA A 39 5.23 8.99 0.33
N ASP A 40 4.22 9.09 -0.54
CA ASP A 40 4.02 10.22 -1.45
C ASP A 40 3.79 11.53 -0.68
N MET A 41 2.97 11.51 0.38
CA MET A 41 2.71 12.68 1.23
C MET A 41 3.95 13.14 2.01
N LEU A 42 4.78 12.21 2.49
CA LEU A 42 6.00 12.51 3.23
C LEU A 42 7.20 12.81 2.31
N GLY A 43 7.06 12.62 0.99
CA GLY A 43 8.16 12.80 0.03
C GLY A 43 9.31 11.79 0.22
N VAL A 44 9.04 10.63 0.84
CA VAL A 44 10.05 9.60 1.12
C VAL A 44 9.81 8.36 0.27
N SER A 45 10.84 7.52 0.10
CA SER A 45 10.67 6.28 -0.65
C SER A 45 9.71 5.31 0.04
N ILE A 46 8.90 4.60 -0.74
CA ILE A 46 8.05 3.49 -0.25
C ILE A 46 8.85 2.42 0.50
N ARG A 47 10.13 2.22 0.13
CA ARG A 47 11.04 1.30 0.81
C ARG A 47 11.30 1.76 2.25
N THR A 48 11.48 3.06 2.46
CA THR A 48 11.65 3.66 3.79
C THR A 48 10.39 3.48 4.64
N CYS A 49 9.21 3.85 4.10
CA CYS A 49 7.94 3.65 4.80
C CYS A 49 7.70 2.18 5.17
N ARG A 50 7.97 1.25 4.26
CA ARG A 50 7.85 -0.19 4.53
C ARG A 50 8.80 -0.65 5.63
N ARG A 51 10.05 -0.19 5.62
CA ARG A 51 11.02 -0.50 6.70
C ARG A 51 10.54 0.01 8.04
N LEU A 52 10.06 1.25 8.11
CA LEU A 52 9.52 1.84 9.33
C LEU A 52 8.30 1.08 9.85
N HIS A 53 7.36 0.72 8.96
CA HIS A 53 6.19 -0.08 9.32
C HIS A 53 6.59 -1.44 9.91
N VAL A 54 7.52 -2.15 9.27
CA VAL A 54 8.01 -3.45 9.77
C VAL A 54 8.73 -3.31 11.12
N LEU A 55 9.63 -2.33 11.26
CA LEU A 55 10.37 -2.13 12.50
C LEU A 55 9.45 -1.73 13.66
N ALA A 56 8.50 -0.82 13.43
CA ALA A 56 7.50 -0.45 14.42
C ALA A 56 6.65 -1.64 14.85
N GLY A 57 6.26 -2.50 13.89
CA GLY A 57 5.51 -3.72 14.16
C GLY A 57 6.29 -4.72 15.01
N LEU A 58 7.56 -4.97 14.66
CA LEU A 58 8.42 -5.88 15.42
C LEU A 58 8.66 -5.39 16.86
N VAL A 59 8.96 -4.10 17.02
CA VAL A 59 9.16 -3.49 18.35
C VAL A 59 7.87 -3.55 19.17
N ALA A 60 6.72 -3.24 18.57
CA ALA A 60 5.43 -3.33 19.22
C ALA A 60 5.13 -4.77 19.68
N ILE A 61 5.42 -5.79 18.85
CA ILE A 61 5.22 -7.21 19.19
C ILE A 61 6.11 -7.61 20.37
N LEU A 62 7.40 -7.29 20.33
CA LEU A 62 8.32 -7.61 21.42
C LEU A 62 7.88 -6.97 22.74
N LEU A 63 7.44 -5.71 22.71
CA LEU A 63 6.92 -5.00 23.88
C LEU A 63 5.60 -5.60 24.39
N ALA A 64 4.70 -6.02 23.49
CA ALA A 64 3.43 -6.66 23.85
C ALA A 64 3.65 -8.04 24.49
N VAL A 65 4.56 -8.84 23.94
CA VAL A 65 4.96 -10.14 24.50
C VAL A 65 5.60 -9.97 25.88
N PHE A 66 6.50 -9.00 26.04
CA PHE A 66 7.07 -8.69 27.35
C PHE A 66 6.01 -8.24 28.36
N HIS A 67 5.10 -7.35 27.97
CA HIS A 67 3.95 -6.94 28.79
C HIS A 67 3.11 -8.16 29.24
N ALA A 68 2.86 -9.10 28.33
CA ALA A 68 2.15 -10.34 28.60
C ALA A 68 2.86 -11.22 29.63
N ILE A 69 4.16 -11.48 29.43
CA ILE A 69 4.97 -12.34 30.30
C ILE A 69 5.07 -11.76 31.72
N VAL A 70 5.22 -10.44 31.84
CA VAL A 70 5.23 -9.80 33.15
C VAL A 70 3.85 -9.88 33.80
N GLY A 71 2.77 -9.61 33.06
CA GLY A 71 1.41 -9.71 33.59
C GLY A 71 1.06 -11.13 34.05
N ALA A 72 1.53 -12.12 33.30
CA ALA A 72 1.46 -13.55 33.61
C ALA A 72 2.17 -13.91 34.91
N ALA A 73 3.46 -13.57 35.00
CA ALA A 73 4.32 -13.91 36.13
C ALA A 73 3.87 -13.23 37.43
N THR A 74 3.29 -12.04 37.33
CA THR A 74 2.89 -11.24 38.51
C THR A 74 1.49 -11.55 39.03
N LYS A 75 0.59 -12.09 38.18
CA LYS A 75 -0.79 -12.46 38.59
C LYS A 75 -0.98 -13.96 38.89
N GLY A 76 0.01 -14.81 38.63
CA GLY A 76 0.01 -16.23 39.04
C GLY A 76 -0.96 -17.15 38.30
N THR A 77 -1.64 -16.71 37.24
CA THR A 77 -2.75 -17.45 36.59
C THR A 77 -2.35 -18.35 35.41
N PHE A 78 -1.13 -18.88 35.37
CA PHE A 78 -0.71 -19.76 34.26
C PHE A 78 -1.03 -21.23 34.51
N SER A 79 -2.26 -21.64 34.18
CA SER A 79 -2.58 -23.06 33.92
C SER A 79 -2.99 -23.24 32.47
N LEU A 80 -2.05 -23.76 31.66
CA LEU A 80 -2.24 -24.10 30.24
C LEU A 80 -2.79 -25.52 30.04
N GLN A 81 -3.16 -26.24 31.10
CA GLN A 81 -3.50 -27.67 31.05
C GLN A 81 -4.98 -28.01 30.82
N THR A 82 -5.86 -27.02 30.65
CA THR A 82 -7.30 -27.29 30.40
C THR A 82 -7.65 -27.16 28.90
N PRO A 83 -8.08 -28.25 28.23
CA PRO A 83 -8.41 -28.25 26.79
C PRO A 83 -9.59 -27.32 26.43
N ARG A 84 -10.36 -26.87 27.43
CA ARG A 84 -11.43 -25.86 27.29
C ARG A 84 -10.89 -24.50 26.82
N ASN A 85 -9.63 -24.19 27.10
CA ASN A 85 -9.02 -22.91 26.77
C ASN A 85 -8.51 -22.84 25.32
N LEU A 86 -8.28 -23.99 24.66
CA LEU A 86 -7.87 -24.05 23.25
C LEU A 86 -9.06 -23.78 22.32
N TRP A 87 -10.22 -24.35 22.65
CA TRP A 87 -11.48 -24.07 21.95
C TRP A 87 -11.95 -22.64 22.22
N ALA A 88 -11.79 -22.13 23.44
CA ALA A 88 -12.07 -20.73 23.77
C ALA A 88 -11.24 -19.71 22.98
N LEU A 89 -10.05 -20.12 22.50
CA LEU A 89 -9.10 -19.33 21.69
C LEU A 89 -9.54 -19.21 20.22
N ILE A 90 -10.01 -20.31 19.63
CA ILE A 90 -10.55 -20.34 18.26
C ILE A 90 -11.93 -19.68 18.22
N VAL A 91 -12.76 -19.95 19.24
CA VAL A 91 -14.07 -19.34 19.41
C VAL A 91 -13.93 -17.84 19.74
N GLY A 92 -12.94 -17.41 20.52
CA GLY A 92 -12.68 -15.99 20.83
C GLY A 92 -12.31 -15.15 19.60
N LEU A 93 -11.71 -15.75 18.58
CA LEU A 93 -11.39 -15.10 17.30
C LEU A 93 -12.64 -14.88 16.41
N LEU A 94 -13.71 -15.65 16.63
CA LEU A 94 -14.95 -15.67 15.84
C LEU A 94 -16.17 -15.13 16.61
N SER A 95 -16.09 -15.02 17.94
CA SER A 95 -17.22 -14.64 18.78
C SER A 95 -17.08 -13.20 19.24
N LEU A 96 -17.99 -12.35 18.79
CA LEU A 96 -18.36 -11.07 19.40
C LEU A 96 -19.03 -11.29 20.77
N ASP A 97 -18.51 -12.20 21.60
CA ASP A 97 -19.08 -12.48 22.91
C ASP A 97 -18.58 -11.43 23.91
N LEU A 98 -19.42 -10.40 24.08
CA LEU A 98 -19.28 -9.25 24.99
C LEU A 98 -19.18 -9.61 26.48
N CYS A 99 -19.21 -10.90 26.85
CA CYS A 99 -19.40 -11.36 28.22
C CYS A 99 -18.28 -12.31 28.68
N ARG A 100 -17.01 -11.91 28.54
CA ARG A 100 -15.87 -12.70 29.04
C ARG A 100 -15.00 -11.93 30.04
N ASP A 101 -14.76 -12.61 31.15
CA ASP A 101 -13.98 -12.25 32.33
C ASP A 101 -12.70 -11.43 32.02
N GLN A 102 -12.35 -10.47 32.90
CA GLN A 102 -11.24 -9.52 32.69
C GLN A 102 -9.88 -10.20 32.49
N ALA A 103 -9.76 -11.46 32.96
CA ALA A 103 -8.59 -12.29 32.77
C ALA A 103 -8.43 -12.87 31.34
N ASN A 104 -9.50 -12.98 30.56
CA ASN A 104 -9.41 -13.47 29.18
C ASN A 104 -9.19 -12.34 28.16
N ARG A 105 -9.63 -11.11 28.47
CA ARG A 105 -9.46 -9.93 27.59
C ARG A 105 -8.00 -9.60 27.23
N TYR A 106 -7.03 -9.86 28.11
CA TYR A 106 -5.62 -9.62 27.79
C TYR A 106 -5.02 -10.70 26.87
N ARG A 107 -5.47 -11.96 26.97
CA ARG A 107 -4.97 -13.08 26.14
C ARG A 107 -5.37 -12.91 24.68
N GLU A 108 -6.62 -12.51 24.44
CA GLU A 108 -7.15 -12.32 23.08
C GLU A 108 -6.46 -11.17 22.33
N ALA A 109 -6.15 -10.05 23.02
CA ALA A 109 -5.47 -8.90 22.40
C ALA A 109 -4.04 -9.23 21.95
N ILE A 110 -3.31 -10.04 22.74
CA ILE A 110 -1.95 -10.47 22.39
C ILE A 110 -1.97 -11.47 21.23
N LEU A 111 -2.89 -12.44 21.28
CA LEU A 111 -3.04 -13.43 20.21
C LEU A 111 -3.41 -12.75 18.89
N SER A 112 -4.38 -11.83 18.92
CA SER A 112 -4.77 -11.04 17.74
C SER A 112 -3.57 -10.33 17.11
N PHE A 113 -2.62 -9.84 17.92
CA PHE A 113 -1.42 -9.20 17.41
C PHE A 113 -0.42 -10.18 16.79
N CYS A 114 -0.24 -11.36 17.38
CA CYS A 114 0.61 -12.42 16.84
C CYS A 114 0.05 -13.04 15.54
N VAL A 115 -1.28 -13.12 15.41
CA VAL A 115 -1.96 -13.63 14.22
C VAL A 115 -1.67 -12.75 12.99
N GLN A 116 -1.24 -11.50 13.18
CA GLN A 116 -0.81 -10.59 12.11
C GLN A 116 0.38 -11.12 11.29
N LEU A 117 1.10 -12.12 11.82
CA LEU A 117 2.19 -12.82 11.12
C LEU A 117 1.68 -13.90 10.14
N ILE A 118 0.45 -14.40 10.28
CA ILE A 118 -0.10 -15.45 9.40
C ILE A 118 -0.13 -15.02 7.92
N PRO A 119 -0.60 -13.81 7.58
CA PRO A 119 -0.49 -13.29 6.21
C PRO A 119 0.91 -13.33 5.60
N LEU A 120 1.97 -13.18 6.42
CA LEU A 120 3.34 -13.27 5.95
C LEU A 120 3.67 -14.68 5.45
N ALA A 121 3.15 -15.70 6.14
CA ALA A 121 3.29 -17.10 5.72
C ALA A 121 2.44 -17.37 4.48
N LEU A 122 1.21 -16.86 4.40
CA LEU A 122 0.30 -17.13 3.28
C LEU A 122 0.62 -16.37 1.99
N ARG A 123 1.51 -15.36 2.03
CA ARG A 123 1.84 -14.53 0.86
C ARG A 123 2.41 -15.29 -0.34
N HIS A 124 3.01 -16.47 -0.11
CA HIS A 124 3.57 -17.29 -1.20
C HIS A 124 2.48 -18.00 -2.03
N LEU A 125 1.31 -18.25 -1.43
CA LEU A 125 0.17 -18.87 -2.11
C LEU A 125 -0.62 -17.83 -2.90
N SER A 126 -0.87 -16.68 -2.28
CA SER A 126 -1.65 -15.60 -2.89
C SER A 126 -1.35 -14.28 -2.20
N TYR A 127 -0.63 -13.39 -2.88
CA TYR A 127 -0.25 -12.08 -2.35
C TYR A 127 -1.48 -11.21 -2.01
N GLU A 128 -2.45 -11.13 -2.93
CA GLU A 128 -3.64 -10.30 -2.76
C GLU A 128 -4.50 -10.75 -1.58
N ILE A 129 -4.78 -12.05 -1.47
CA ILE A 129 -5.57 -12.62 -0.38
C ILE A 129 -4.87 -12.39 0.96
N ALA A 130 -3.56 -12.65 1.03
CA ALA A 130 -2.78 -12.41 2.23
C ALA A 130 -2.84 -10.93 2.65
N LEU A 131 -2.73 -10.00 1.70
CA LEU A 131 -2.84 -8.57 1.99
C LEU A 131 -4.23 -8.20 2.55
N ARG A 132 -5.32 -8.75 1.98
CA ARG A 132 -6.69 -8.50 2.49
C ARG A 132 -6.91 -9.06 3.89
N ILE A 133 -6.40 -10.27 4.16
CA ILE A 133 -6.47 -10.87 5.50
C ILE A 133 -5.70 -10.02 6.51
N HIS A 134 -4.49 -9.55 6.17
CA HIS A 134 -3.71 -8.65 7.03
C HIS A 134 -4.49 -7.38 7.36
N GLN A 135 -5.13 -6.76 6.37
CA GLN A 135 -5.94 -5.55 6.56
C GLN A 135 -7.13 -5.78 7.50
N LEU A 136 -7.89 -6.87 7.30
CA LEU A 136 -9.03 -7.22 8.17
C LEU A 136 -8.57 -7.47 9.60
N LEU A 137 -7.49 -8.22 9.75
CA LEU A 137 -6.95 -8.57 11.05
C LEU A 137 -6.38 -7.36 11.82
N SER A 138 -5.86 -6.34 11.11
CA SER A 138 -5.47 -5.07 11.73
C SER A 138 -6.66 -4.37 12.41
N PHE A 139 -7.87 -4.41 11.83
CA PHE A 139 -9.06 -3.84 12.47
C PHE A 139 -9.51 -4.64 13.68
N VAL A 140 -9.47 -5.97 13.59
CA VAL A 140 -9.73 -6.86 14.74
C VAL A 140 -8.75 -6.55 15.88
N PHE A 141 -7.46 -6.38 15.56
CA PHE A 141 -6.44 -5.99 16.52
C PHE A 141 -6.74 -4.63 17.16
N ALA A 142 -7.06 -3.61 16.37
CA ALA A 142 -7.41 -2.28 16.90
C ALA A 142 -8.59 -2.35 17.88
N TYR A 143 -9.63 -3.11 17.54
CA TYR A 143 -10.78 -3.35 18.41
C TYR A 143 -10.40 -4.11 19.68
N ALA A 144 -9.60 -5.17 19.56
CA ALA A 144 -9.13 -5.95 20.71
C ALA A 144 -8.31 -5.09 21.70
N VAL A 145 -7.43 -4.23 21.19
CA VAL A 145 -6.65 -3.28 22.01
C VAL A 145 -7.57 -2.26 22.68
N TRP A 146 -8.57 -1.74 21.97
CA TRP A 146 -9.57 -0.84 22.53
C TRP A 146 -10.34 -1.47 23.70
N CYS A 147 -10.79 -2.72 23.56
CA CYS A 147 -11.47 -3.48 24.60
C CYS A 147 -10.54 -3.87 25.78
N HIS A 148 -9.24 -4.04 25.51
CA HIS A 148 -8.24 -4.35 26.52
C HIS A 148 -7.96 -3.16 27.46
N ILE A 149 -7.92 -1.94 26.92
CA ILE A 149 -7.57 -0.75 27.69
C ILE A 149 -8.75 -0.33 28.61
N PRO A 150 -8.56 -0.29 29.94
CA PRO A 150 -9.59 0.12 30.87
C PRO A 150 -10.05 1.57 30.62
N SER A 151 -11.32 1.86 30.88
CA SER A 151 -11.92 3.19 30.67
C SER A 151 -11.49 4.25 31.67
N VAL A 152 -10.85 3.83 32.76
CA VAL A 152 -10.36 4.71 33.82
C VAL A 152 -9.02 5.33 33.42
N GLY A 153 -9.10 6.53 32.85
CA GLY A 153 -7.95 7.38 32.52
C GLY A 153 -7.75 7.64 31.02
N LEU A 154 -7.32 8.85 30.69
CA LEU A 154 -7.13 9.30 29.30
C LEU A 154 -5.90 8.66 28.62
N PHE A 155 -4.88 8.30 29.41
CA PHE A 155 -3.51 8.18 28.91
C PHE A 155 -3.08 6.86 28.23
N PRO A 156 -3.97 5.91 27.92
CA PRO A 156 -3.70 4.96 26.84
C PRO A 156 -4.67 5.09 25.66
N ARG A 157 -5.91 5.53 25.92
CA ARG A 157 -6.94 5.72 24.88
C ARG A 157 -6.61 6.89 23.96
N LEU A 158 -5.95 7.93 24.47
CA LEU A 158 -5.50 9.07 23.67
C LEU A 158 -4.65 8.61 22.47
N TYR A 159 -3.74 7.65 22.65
CA TYR A 159 -2.91 7.15 21.54
C TYR A 159 -3.72 6.40 20.48
N LEU A 160 -4.77 5.67 20.89
CA LEU A 160 -5.70 5.04 19.93
C LEU A 160 -6.48 6.11 19.16
N TYR A 161 -6.98 7.16 19.83
CA TYR A 161 -7.65 8.27 19.16
C TYR A 161 -6.73 9.00 18.18
N ILE A 162 -5.46 9.22 18.55
CA ILE A 162 -4.47 9.81 17.65
C ILE A 162 -4.27 8.91 16.41
N ALA A 163 -4.08 7.61 16.60
CA ALA A 163 -3.94 6.66 15.49
C ALA A 163 -5.18 6.64 14.59
N SER A 164 -6.38 6.59 15.17
CA SER A 164 -7.65 6.64 14.42
C SER A 164 -7.80 7.97 13.66
N GLY A 165 -7.45 9.09 14.28
CA GLY A 165 -7.50 10.42 13.65
C GLY A 165 -6.55 10.52 12.45
N ILE A 166 -5.31 10.04 12.60
CA ILE A 166 -4.33 9.99 11.49
C ILE A 166 -4.87 9.10 10.36
N PHE A 167 -5.35 7.90 10.69
CA PHE A 167 -5.89 6.96 9.70
C PHE A 167 -7.08 7.54 8.94
N LEU A 168 -8.07 8.10 9.65
CA LEU A 168 -9.26 8.70 9.06
C LEU A 168 -8.91 9.90 8.19
N THR A 169 -7.96 10.74 8.63
CA THR A 169 -7.46 11.86 7.84
C THR A 169 -6.79 11.36 6.57
N ALA A 170 -5.96 10.32 6.64
CA ALA A 170 -5.33 9.73 5.46
C ALA A 170 -6.36 9.16 4.47
N VAL A 171 -7.40 8.47 4.97
CA VAL A 171 -8.51 7.97 4.14
C VAL A 171 -9.28 9.13 3.49
N ALA A 172 -9.62 10.16 4.26
CA ALA A 172 -10.35 11.32 3.76
C ALA A 172 -9.54 12.08 2.69
N LEU A 173 -8.24 12.28 2.91
CA LEU A 173 -7.35 12.90 1.92
C LEU A 173 -7.21 12.05 0.67
N GLN A 174 -7.04 10.73 0.80
CA GLN A 174 -6.94 9.83 -0.34
C GLN A 174 -8.25 9.83 -1.15
N LEU A 175 -9.39 9.72 -0.48
CA LEU A 175 -10.70 9.78 -1.13
C LEU A 175 -10.94 11.14 -1.79
N GLY A 176 -10.61 12.23 -1.10
CA GLY A 176 -10.72 13.59 -1.61
C GLY A 176 -9.86 13.83 -2.85
N LEU A 177 -8.60 13.36 -2.84
CA LEU A 177 -7.71 13.46 -4.00
C LEU A 177 -8.20 12.64 -5.18
N VAL A 178 -8.73 11.44 -4.93
CA VAL A 178 -9.34 10.61 -5.96
C VAL A 178 -10.57 11.30 -6.54
N CYS A 179 -11.48 11.80 -5.70
CA CYS A 179 -12.65 12.56 -6.13
C CYS A 179 -12.26 13.81 -6.93
N TYR A 180 -11.28 14.59 -6.45
CA TYR A 180 -10.78 15.78 -7.12
C TYR A 180 -10.19 15.47 -8.50
N ARG A 181 -9.30 14.47 -8.58
CA ARG A 181 -8.63 14.06 -9.83
C ARG A 181 -9.60 13.52 -10.86
N ASN A 182 -10.61 12.78 -10.41
CA ASN A 182 -11.63 12.24 -11.29
C ASN A 182 -12.76 13.26 -11.56
N LYS A 183 -12.63 14.53 -11.12
CA LYS A 183 -13.64 15.60 -11.27
C LYS A 183 -15.03 15.17 -10.79
N LEU A 184 -15.08 14.40 -9.69
CA LEU A 184 -16.28 13.73 -9.16
C LEU A 184 -16.95 12.74 -10.13
N GLY A 185 -16.36 12.50 -11.30
CA GLY A 185 -16.85 11.57 -12.31
C GLY A 185 -16.30 10.16 -12.12
N LEU A 186 -17.12 9.16 -12.41
CA LEU A 186 -16.68 7.78 -12.53
C LEU A 186 -16.28 7.55 -13.99
N CYS A 187 -14.99 7.45 -14.28
CA CYS A 187 -14.52 7.15 -15.63
C CYS A 187 -15.01 5.75 -16.02
N ARG A 188 -15.97 5.72 -16.95
CA ARG A 188 -16.54 4.49 -17.47
C ARG A 188 -15.73 4.05 -18.69
N ALA A 189 -14.94 3.00 -18.55
CA ALA A 189 -14.16 2.47 -19.66
C ALA A 189 -15.07 1.62 -20.55
N ARG A 190 -15.16 1.97 -21.84
CA ARG A 190 -15.81 1.13 -22.86
C ARG A 190 -14.72 0.34 -23.57
N ILE A 191 -14.66 -0.96 -23.32
CA ILE A 191 -13.81 -1.87 -24.09
C ILE A 191 -14.60 -2.27 -25.33
N SER A 192 -14.22 -1.74 -26.49
CA SER A 192 -14.75 -2.17 -27.79
C SER A 192 -13.77 -3.14 -28.44
N TYR A 193 -14.19 -4.39 -28.64
CA TYR A 193 -13.45 -5.34 -29.46
C TYR A 193 -13.90 -5.16 -30.92
N ASP A 194 -12.99 -4.74 -31.81
CA ASP A 194 -13.23 -4.80 -33.25
C ASP A 194 -12.72 -6.16 -33.76
N LEU A 195 -13.61 -7.15 -33.84
CA LEU A 195 -13.32 -8.43 -34.48
C LEU A 195 -13.31 -8.21 -35.99
N LYS A 196 -12.17 -7.80 -36.54
CA LYS A 196 -11.90 -7.90 -37.99
C LYS A 196 -11.51 -9.33 -38.36
N HIS A 197 -12.49 -10.22 -38.39
CA HIS A 197 -12.49 -11.43 -39.22
C HIS A 197 -13.88 -11.55 -39.85
N ASN A 198 -13.91 -11.60 -41.18
CA ASN A 198 -15.07 -11.58 -42.07
C ASN A 198 -16.48 -11.80 -41.47
N GLN A 199 -17.32 -10.80 -41.75
CA GLN A 199 -18.79 -10.76 -41.71
C GLN A 199 -19.49 -10.54 -40.36
N VAL A 200 -20.22 -9.41 -40.34
CA VAL A 200 -21.16 -8.91 -39.32
C VAL A 200 -20.50 -8.37 -38.04
N SER A 201 -20.25 -7.05 -38.03
CA SER A 201 -19.92 -6.25 -36.85
C SER A 201 -21.08 -6.26 -35.83
N ARG A 202 -21.21 -7.33 -35.04
CA ARG A 202 -22.01 -7.30 -33.81
C ARG A 202 -21.17 -6.62 -32.73
N SER A 203 -21.46 -5.36 -32.43
CA SER A 203 -20.96 -4.73 -31.21
C SER A 203 -21.63 -5.42 -30.01
N MET A 204 -21.00 -6.46 -29.46
CA MET A 204 -21.40 -6.97 -28.14
C MET A 204 -21.08 -5.88 -27.12
N ALA A 205 -22.12 -5.26 -26.56
CA ALA A 205 -22.00 -4.35 -25.45
C ALA A 205 -21.57 -5.14 -24.21
N LEU A 206 -20.26 -5.27 -24.00
CA LEU A 206 -19.69 -5.80 -22.78
C LEU A 206 -20.03 -4.89 -21.58
N PRO A 207 -20.10 -5.45 -20.36
CA PRO A 207 -20.39 -4.67 -19.16
C PRO A 207 -19.37 -3.53 -19.03
N GLN A 208 -19.89 -2.31 -18.90
CA GLN A 208 -19.10 -1.11 -18.73
C GLN A 208 -18.43 -1.14 -17.35
N SER A 209 -17.12 -1.33 -17.31
CA SER A 209 -16.38 -1.29 -16.04
C SER A 209 -16.17 0.16 -15.62
N ILE A 210 -16.52 0.45 -14.36
CA ILE A 210 -16.18 1.71 -13.71
C ILE A 210 -14.71 1.60 -13.29
N VAL A 211 -13.88 2.51 -13.78
CA VAL A 211 -12.46 2.56 -13.48
C VAL A 211 -12.18 3.87 -12.74
N LEU A 212 -11.55 3.76 -11.58
CA LEU A 212 -11.14 4.89 -10.76
C LEU A 212 -9.62 4.97 -10.76
N PHE A 213 -9.09 6.09 -11.25
CA PHE A 213 -7.64 6.28 -11.30
C PHE A 213 -7.17 6.98 -10.02
N SER A 214 -6.25 6.34 -9.30
CA SER A 214 -5.63 6.89 -8.08
C SER A 214 -4.35 7.68 -8.38
N GLY A 215 -3.76 7.50 -9.58
CA GLY A 215 -2.47 8.07 -9.95
C GLY A 215 -2.46 9.54 -10.38
N PRO A 216 -1.28 10.11 -10.72
CA PRO A 216 0.03 9.44 -10.70
C PRO A 216 0.57 9.27 -9.28
N HIS A 217 1.19 8.11 -9.04
CA HIS A 217 1.91 7.77 -7.81
C HIS A 217 3.41 7.87 -8.07
N GLY A 218 4.17 8.40 -7.13
CA GLY A 218 5.58 8.72 -7.30
C GLY A 218 5.86 10.21 -7.56
N GLN A 219 7.11 10.60 -7.30
CA GLN A 219 7.54 11.98 -7.45
C GLN A 219 7.63 12.34 -8.95
N PRO A 220 7.10 13.50 -9.38
CA PRO A 220 7.27 13.96 -10.75
C PRO A 220 8.77 14.19 -11.03
N TRP A 221 9.25 13.64 -12.15
CA TRP A 221 10.61 13.87 -12.60
C TRP A 221 10.77 15.31 -13.10
N ARG A 222 11.83 15.97 -12.66
CA ARG A 222 12.25 17.29 -13.14
C ARG A 222 13.02 17.14 -14.45
N THR A 223 12.43 17.59 -15.54
CA THR A 223 12.97 17.53 -16.92
C THR A 223 13.49 18.89 -17.40
N ASP A 224 13.39 19.91 -16.55
CA ASP A 224 13.75 21.31 -16.76
C ASP A 224 15.26 21.57 -16.99
N GLY A 225 16.12 20.57 -16.77
CA GLY A 225 17.58 20.69 -16.95
C GLY A 225 18.21 19.82 -18.05
N TYR A 226 17.43 19.07 -18.83
CA TYR A 226 17.98 18.09 -19.78
C TYR A 226 17.56 18.36 -21.22
N GLU A 227 18.53 18.47 -22.12
CA GLU A 227 18.28 18.64 -23.55
C GLU A 227 17.96 17.32 -24.27
N ASN A 228 18.53 16.21 -23.80
CA ASN A 228 18.37 14.89 -24.41
C ASN A 228 17.83 13.90 -23.37
N ILE A 229 16.73 13.23 -23.69
CA ILE A 229 16.08 12.27 -22.79
C ILE A 229 16.09 10.88 -23.43
N LEU A 230 16.51 9.88 -22.65
CA LEU A 230 16.49 8.46 -23.04
C LEU A 230 15.40 7.73 -22.24
N LEU A 231 14.40 7.23 -22.93
CA LEU A 231 13.32 6.40 -22.39
C LEU A 231 13.64 4.94 -22.70
N ILE A 232 13.70 4.09 -21.68
CA ILE A 232 14.00 2.65 -21.83
C ILE A 232 12.82 1.85 -21.30
N ALA A 233 12.20 1.06 -22.17
CA ALA A 233 11.04 0.23 -21.84
C ALA A 233 11.27 -1.23 -22.23
N THR A 234 10.69 -2.14 -21.46
CA THR A 234 10.65 -3.58 -21.75
C THR A 234 9.19 -4.06 -21.78
N GLY A 235 8.81 -4.83 -22.81
CA GLY A 235 7.45 -5.38 -22.96
C GLY A 235 6.35 -4.32 -22.79
N PHE A 236 5.37 -4.59 -21.91
CA PHE A 236 4.28 -3.65 -21.57
C PHE A 236 4.74 -2.38 -20.82
N GLY A 237 6.00 -2.32 -20.35
CA GLY A 237 6.55 -1.16 -19.66
C GLY A 237 6.52 0.14 -20.49
N ILE A 238 6.34 0.04 -21.81
CA ILE A 238 6.10 1.19 -22.69
C ILE A 238 4.83 1.97 -22.32
N ALA A 239 3.81 1.30 -21.77
CA ALA A 239 2.57 1.92 -21.36
C ALA A 239 2.78 2.97 -20.26
N ALA A 240 3.74 2.73 -19.36
CA ALA A 240 4.12 3.69 -18.34
C ALA A 240 4.84 4.92 -18.91
N HIS A 241 5.51 4.79 -20.06
CA HIS A 241 6.29 5.85 -20.71
C HIS A 241 5.43 6.75 -21.61
N LEU A 242 4.34 6.23 -22.19
CA LEU A 242 3.46 6.99 -23.10
C LEU A 242 2.94 8.32 -22.53
N PRO A 243 2.46 8.42 -21.27
CA PRO A 243 2.04 9.71 -20.70
C PRO A 243 3.20 10.70 -20.55
N TYR A 244 4.39 10.22 -20.22
CA TYR A 244 5.59 11.06 -20.13
C TYR A 244 6.03 11.52 -21.51
N LEU A 245 6.01 10.64 -22.51
CA LEU A 245 6.33 10.98 -23.88
C LEU A 245 5.43 12.12 -24.39
N ARG A 246 4.10 12.00 -24.20
CA ARG A 246 3.15 13.07 -24.55
C ARG A 246 3.43 14.36 -23.82
N LYS A 247 3.76 14.30 -22.53
CA LYS A 247 4.13 15.49 -21.76
C LYS A 247 5.40 16.14 -22.31
N LEU A 248 6.42 15.36 -22.64
CA LEU A 248 7.68 15.89 -23.17
C LEU A 248 7.50 16.56 -24.54
N ILE A 249 6.67 15.99 -25.41
CA ILE A 249 6.30 16.59 -26.70
C ILE A 249 5.58 17.93 -26.46
N TYR A 250 4.60 17.94 -25.55
CA TYR A 250 3.88 19.16 -25.18
C TYR A 250 4.80 20.24 -24.58
N ASP A 251 5.68 19.85 -23.66
CA ASP A 251 6.62 20.76 -22.99
C ASP A 251 7.63 21.36 -24.01
N HIS A 252 8.02 20.57 -25.03
CA HIS A 252 8.85 21.01 -26.15
C HIS A 252 8.12 22.03 -27.03
N HIS A 253 6.89 21.72 -27.48
CA HIS A 253 6.08 22.64 -28.31
C HIS A 253 5.82 23.97 -27.60
N THR A 254 5.57 23.92 -26.29
CA THR A 254 5.35 25.13 -25.46
C THR A 254 6.65 25.86 -25.07
N ARG A 255 7.82 25.38 -25.52
CA ARG A 255 9.16 25.90 -25.19
C ARG A 255 9.41 26.08 -23.70
N THR A 256 8.80 25.24 -22.88
CA THR A 256 8.93 25.31 -21.41
C THR A 256 10.19 24.63 -20.90
N VAL A 257 10.79 23.77 -21.71
CA VAL A 257 11.99 22.97 -21.39
C VAL A 257 12.98 23.01 -22.56
N PRO A 258 14.29 22.93 -22.32
CA PRO A 258 15.31 22.97 -23.37
C PRO A 258 15.44 21.63 -24.13
N LEU A 259 14.35 20.89 -24.33
CA LEU A 259 14.38 19.58 -25.00
C LEU A 259 14.76 19.72 -26.48
N ARG A 260 15.69 18.87 -26.93
CA ARG A 260 16.15 18.77 -28.32
C ARG A 260 15.90 17.40 -28.92
N ARG A 261 16.08 16.31 -28.16
CA ARG A 261 15.88 14.93 -28.65
C ARG A 261 15.34 14.01 -27.58
N ILE A 262 14.48 13.08 -27.99
CA ILE A 262 14.00 11.98 -27.15
C ILE A 262 14.35 10.67 -27.83
N HIS A 263 15.22 9.87 -27.20
CA HIS A 263 15.55 8.53 -27.65
C HIS A 263 14.63 7.53 -26.93
N LEU A 264 13.90 6.71 -27.69
CA LEU A 264 13.06 5.66 -27.13
C LEU A 264 13.65 4.30 -27.49
N VAL A 265 14.15 3.59 -26.48
CA VAL A 265 14.65 2.21 -26.62
C VAL A 265 13.59 1.28 -26.06
N TRP A 266 13.03 0.43 -26.90
CA TRP A 266 11.98 -0.50 -26.53
C TRP A 266 12.39 -1.93 -26.85
N GLN A 267 12.59 -2.72 -25.80
CA GLN A 267 12.83 -4.16 -25.91
C GLN A 267 11.49 -4.91 -25.89
N ILE A 268 11.25 -5.70 -26.94
CA ILE A 268 10.00 -6.45 -27.14
C ILE A 268 10.33 -7.93 -27.27
N ASP A 269 9.78 -8.71 -26.34
CA ASP A 269 9.88 -10.17 -26.36
C ASP A 269 8.68 -10.82 -27.09
N ASP A 270 7.52 -10.16 -27.14
CA ASP A 270 6.26 -10.68 -27.70
C ASP A 270 5.66 -9.73 -28.76
N LEU A 271 5.38 -10.29 -29.94
CA LEU A 271 4.89 -9.56 -31.11
C LEU A 271 3.47 -8.99 -30.90
N ASP A 272 2.61 -9.66 -30.13
CA ASP A 272 1.24 -9.20 -29.88
C ASP A 272 1.21 -7.91 -29.05
N ILE A 273 2.15 -7.80 -28.10
CA ILE A 273 2.40 -6.57 -27.34
C ILE A 273 2.87 -5.46 -28.28
N GLY A 274 3.75 -5.81 -29.23
CA GLY A 274 4.24 -4.94 -30.28
C GLY A 274 3.12 -4.25 -31.06
N ILE A 275 2.17 -5.05 -31.57
CA ILE A 275 1.05 -4.57 -32.40
C ILE A 275 0.13 -3.63 -31.60
N ALA A 276 -0.21 -4.00 -30.37
CA ALA A 276 -1.09 -3.19 -29.52
C ALA A 276 -0.46 -1.84 -29.14
N ALA A 277 0.82 -1.83 -28.78
CA ALA A 277 1.53 -0.61 -28.43
C ALA A 277 1.92 0.23 -29.66
N GLN A 278 2.09 -0.37 -30.85
CA GLN A 278 2.31 0.38 -32.10
C GLN A 278 1.16 1.34 -32.39
N GLN A 279 -0.10 0.92 -32.20
CA GLN A 279 -1.25 1.83 -32.38
C GLN A 279 -1.20 3.02 -31.42
N LEU A 280 -0.82 2.78 -30.16
CA LEU A 280 -0.71 3.82 -29.14
C LEU A 280 0.47 4.77 -29.40
N LEU A 281 1.61 4.24 -29.84
CA LEU A 281 2.80 5.01 -30.16
C LEU A 281 2.60 5.86 -31.41
N ASN A 282 2.01 5.29 -32.47
CA ASN A 282 1.65 6.03 -33.67
C ASN A 282 0.67 7.17 -33.36
N LYS A 283 -0.28 6.95 -32.44
CA LYS A 283 -1.20 8.00 -32.01
C LYS A 283 -0.48 9.12 -31.23
N ALA A 284 0.49 8.78 -30.39
CA ALA A 284 1.31 9.77 -29.68
C ALA A 284 2.24 10.54 -30.63
N LEU A 285 2.76 9.88 -31.68
CA LEU A 285 3.59 10.50 -32.72
C LEU A 285 2.80 11.36 -33.70
N ALA A 286 1.56 10.99 -34.02
CA ALA A 286 0.69 11.79 -34.87
C ALA A 286 0.33 13.14 -34.23
N GLU A 287 0.23 13.19 -32.90
CA GLU A 287 0.04 14.43 -32.13
C GLU A 287 1.24 15.40 -32.29
N ASP A 288 2.45 14.91 -32.62
CA ASP A 288 3.67 15.73 -32.85
C ASP A 288 3.69 16.40 -34.23
N SER A 289 3.01 15.83 -35.23
CA SER A 289 3.06 16.29 -36.63
C SER A 289 2.26 17.56 -36.95
N LEU A 290 1.52 18.11 -35.98
CA LEU A 290 0.54 19.18 -36.22
C LEU A 290 1.14 20.59 -36.34
N ASP A 291 2.35 20.84 -35.79
CA ASP A 291 2.90 22.21 -35.64
C ASP A 291 4.20 22.51 -36.43
N GLY A 292 4.66 21.59 -37.29
CA GLY A 292 5.77 21.86 -38.22
C GLY A 292 7.17 21.96 -37.61
N ASP A 293 7.31 21.79 -36.28
CA ASP A 293 8.58 21.63 -35.58
C ASP A 293 8.71 20.15 -35.18
N TYR A 294 9.55 19.40 -35.90
CA TYR A 294 9.65 17.95 -35.74
C TYR A 294 10.59 17.57 -34.61
N LEU A 295 10.08 16.92 -33.57
CA LEU A 295 10.93 16.31 -32.57
C LEU A 295 11.47 14.97 -33.11
N CYS A 296 12.78 14.86 -33.32
CA CYS A 296 13.38 13.59 -33.73
C CYS A 296 13.22 12.54 -32.61
N LEU A 297 12.34 11.55 -32.83
CA LEU A 297 12.14 10.40 -31.96
C LEU A 297 12.72 9.11 -32.55
N PRO A 298 14.04 8.85 -32.43
CA PRO A 298 14.59 7.56 -32.83
C PRO A 298 14.04 6.44 -31.92
N LEU A 299 13.28 5.53 -32.53
CA LEU A 299 12.76 4.31 -31.91
C LEU A 299 13.71 3.16 -32.18
N TYR A 300 14.31 2.60 -31.13
CA TYR A 300 15.14 1.40 -31.22
C TYR A 300 14.34 0.19 -30.75
N LEU A 301 14.00 -0.70 -31.68
CA LEU A 301 13.34 -1.96 -31.40
C LEU A 301 14.39 -3.04 -31.15
N LEU A 302 14.50 -3.50 -29.91
CA LEU A 302 15.34 -4.64 -29.54
C LEU A 302 14.47 -5.89 -29.48
N HIS A 303 14.60 -6.75 -30.48
CA HIS A 303 13.97 -8.07 -30.46
C HIS A 303 14.94 -9.07 -29.83
N SER A 304 14.56 -9.61 -28.68
CA SER A 304 15.25 -10.71 -28.01
C SER A 304 15.04 -11.98 -28.83
N ARG A 305 15.92 -12.24 -29.81
CA ARG A 305 16.05 -13.60 -30.32
C ARG A 305 16.56 -14.45 -29.15
N LEU A 306 15.69 -15.31 -28.63
CA LEU A 306 16.10 -16.44 -27.79
C LEU A 306 17.22 -17.18 -28.53
N CYS A 307 18.43 -17.09 -27.99
CA CYS A 307 19.42 -18.15 -28.12
C CYS A 307 19.13 -19.19 -27.05
#